data_AF-A0A7V4LGB8-F1
#
_entry.id   AF-A0A7V4LGB8-F1
#
_cell.length_a   1.000
_cell.length_b   1.000
_cell.length_c   1.000
_cell.angle_alpha   90.00
_cell.angle_beta   90.00
_cell.angle_gamma   90.00
#
_symmetry.space_group_name_H-M   'P 1'
#
loop_
_entity.id
_entity.type
_entity.pdbx_description
1 polymer ?
#
loop_
_entity_poly.entity_id
_entity_poly.type
_entity_poly.pdbx_seq_one_letter_code
_entity_poly.pdbx_strand_id
1 'polypeptide(L)'
;MTDRDDSPARRALRTAGVWLWLGICIGLLPALCSVGLNILLVQRGYLEGIAPWQLLLGFAALAYGAYGIRERLPLWTWVANEPGYKRRQIRRHAAQLRRLALRALRRPWYRGRLGDGAAREIEEAVRTLRDAMKDRLAGEELHAPLERLEALFDRHLGFMKYSVYVEYAGQIGLAVLAAFVLRESVVEAFKIPSGSMLPTLEVGDHIFVNKLEYGIRFPFTDWLPVRYDAPHRGDVVVFAEPSQGPDAFIKRVVGVAGDRIEVEADGTLRINGQTVRRCPLGSIRAPQGDDPRSPKATFDLFVERLGDVRYTVRQIHDAGAGTGSGGRPGVRDVGGGLLLVTGGDLHSRPYPRRGTPDAARGGYVVPPGHVFVMGDNRDNSNDSRFWGPVPFARIKGKAMFIWWSNARRTVETGRIGISIHAAVQPDPERLTPEQRRCLEDLARPAPEAP
;
A
#
# COMPACT_ATOMS: atom_id res chain seq x y z
N MET A 1 2.33 53.44 -30.63
CA MET A 1 2.60 53.56 -29.18
C MET A 1 1.27 53.59 -28.45
N THR A 2 0.75 52.42 -28.07
CA THR A 2 -0.48 52.31 -27.28
C THR A 2 -0.08 52.12 -25.82
N ASP A 3 -0.24 53.20 -25.06
CA ASP A 3 -0.16 53.23 -23.61
C ASP A 3 -1.26 52.32 -23.04
N ARG A 4 -0.85 51.14 -22.54
CA ARG A 4 -1.77 50.19 -21.88
C ARG A 4 -1.88 50.58 -20.41
N ASP A 5 -2.93 51.33 -20.14
CA ASP A 5 -3.60 51.56 -18.86
C ASP A 5 -3.26 50.53 -17.76
N ASP A 6 -2.26 50.86 -16.94
CA ASP A 6 -1.83 50.08 -15.77
C ASP A 6 -2.59 50.55 -14.52
N SER A 7 -3.90 50.29 -14.52
CA SER A 7 -4.80 50.62 -13.42
C SER A 7 -4.32 50.03 -12.07
N PRO A 8 -4.50 50.74 -10.94
CA PRO A 8 -4.06 50.31 -9.61
C PRO A 8 -4.61 48.93 -9.19
N ALA A 9 -5.74 48.50 -9.76
CA ALA A 9 -6.33 47.18 -9.56
C ALA A 9 -5.47 46.02 -10.11
N ARG A 10 -4.76 46.21 -11.23
CA ARG A 10 -3.87 45.17 -11.81
C ARG A 10 -2.57 45.03 -11.02
N ARG A 11 -2.06 46.13 -10.45
CA ARG A 11 -0.93 46.12 -9.51
C ARG A 11 -1.27 45.39 -8.21
N ALA A 12 -2.47 45.60 -7.66
CA ALA A 12 -2.95 44.91 -6.46
C ALA A 12 -3.17 43.39 -6.69
N LEU A 13 -3.63 42.98 -7.87
CA LEU A 13 -3.79 41.55 -8.21
C LEU A 13 -2.45 40.83 -8.40
N ARG A 14 -1.44 41.52 -8.99
CA ARG A 14 -0.09 40.97 -9.14
C ARG A 14 0.63 40.82 -7.80
N THR A 15 0.51 41.80 -6.90
CA THR A 15 1.03 41.66 -5.53
C THR A 15 0.30 40.55 -4.78
N ALA A 16 -1.03 40.50 -4.82
CA ALA A 16 -1.80 39.44 -4.16
C ALA A 16 -1.44 38.02 -4.64
N GLY A 17 -1.15 37.82 -5.94
CA GLY A 17 -0.69 36.54 -6.48
C GLY A 17 0.71 36.13 -5.98
N VAL A 18 1.65 37.08 -5.91
CA VAL A 18 2.99 36.86 -5.35
C VAL A 18 2.92 36.49 -3.86
N TRP A 19 2.04 37.14 -3.09
CA TRP A 19 1.88 36.87 -1.66
C TRP A 19 1.09 35.59 -1.35
N LEU A 20 0.18 35.16 -2.23
CA LEU A 20 -0.46 33.84 -2.15
C LEU A 20 0.58 32.73 -2.33
N TRP A 21 1.44 32.87 -3.33
CA TRP A 21 2.56 31.95 -3.55
C TRP A 21 3.57 31.98 -2.39
N LEU A 22 3.88 33.15 -1.84
CA LEU A 22 4.74 33.26 -0.66
C LEU A 22 4.14 32.56 0.56
N GLY A 23 2.82 32.68 0.78
CA GLY A 23 2.11 31.99 1.86
C GLY A 23 2.05 30.47 1.67
N ILE A 24 1.90 29.99 0.43
CA ILE A 24 1.98 28.56 0.08
C ILE A 24 3.41 28.03 0.31
N CYS A 25 4.44 28.78 -0.10
CA CYS A 25 5.83 28.44 0.16
C CYS A 25 6.14 28.44 1.67
N ILE A 26 5.71 29.45 2.43
CA ILE A 26 5.93 29.51 3.88
C ILE A 26 5.16 28.39 4.62
N GLY A 27 4.04 27.90 4.08
CA GLY A 27 3.29 26.77 4.66
C GLY A 27 3.84 25.39 4.29
N LEU A 28 4.24 25.18 3.04
CA LEU A 28 4.67 23.87 2.52
C LEU A 28 6.18 23.62 2.64
N LEU A 29 7.02 24.65 2.50
CA LEU A 29 8.48 24.50 2.52
C LEU A 29 8.99 24.02 3.90
N PRO A 30 8.48 24.50 5.06
CA PRO A 30 8.88 23.96 6.35
C PRO A 30 8.43 22.51 6.55
N ALA A 31 7.25 22.13 6.03
CA ALA A 31 6.77 20.75 6.09
C ALA A 31 7.65 19.80 5.26
N LEU A 32 8.03 20.20 4.04
CA LEU A 32 8.90 19.43 3.17
C LEU A 32 10.35 19.34 3.69
N CYS A 33 10.91 20.45 4.16
CA CYS A 33 12.23 20.47 4.81
C CYS A 33 12.25 19.68 6.13
N SER A 34 11.14 19.67 6.88
CA SER A 34 11.00 18.92 8.13
C SER A 34 10.91 17.41 7.89
N VAL A 35 10.24 16.96 6.82
CA VAL A 35 10.25 15.54 6.43
C VAL A 35 11.68 15.10 6.08
N GLY A 36 12.40 15.91 5.28
CA GLY A 36 13.79 15.64 4.94
C GLY A 36 14.74 15.61 6.16
N LEU A 37 14.60 16.57 7.08
CA LEU A 37 15.42 16.66 8.29
C LEU A 37 15.10 15.55 9.30
N ASN A 38 13.84 15.16 9.47
CA ASN A 38 13.45 14.06 10.35
C ASN A 38 13.95 12.71 9.83
N ILE A 39 13.88 12.48 8.52
CA ILE A 39 14.49 11.29 7.89
C ILE A 39 15.99 11.27 8.18
N LEU A 40 16.68 12.40 8.05
CA LEU A 40 18.12 12.54 8.33
C LEU A 40 18.48 12.32 9.81
N LEU A 41 17.67 12.83 10.74
CA LEU A 41 17.90 12.69 12.19
C LEU A 41 17.62 11.27 12.70
N VAL A 42 16.60 10.60 12.15
CA VAL A 42 16.34 9.17 12.39
C VAL A 42 17.45 8.31 11.78
N GLN A 43 17.91 8.63 10.56
CA GLN A 43 19.04 7.92 9.93
C GLN A 43 20.37 8.06 10.70
N ARG A 44 20.57 9.15 11.44
CA ARG A 44 21.77 9.38 12.28
C ARG A 44 21.62 8.93 13.74
N GLY A 45 20.51 8.30 14.12
CA GLY A 45 20.33 7.73 15.46
C GLY A 45 20.09 8.75 16.58
N TYR A 46 19.74 9.99 16.27
CA TYR A 46 19.53 11.03 17.30
C TYR A 46 18.16 10.98 17.99
N LEU A 47 17.21 10.22 17.46
CA LEU A 47 15.82 10.14 17.93
C LEU A 47 15.41 8.69 18.23
N GLU A 48 16.16 7.99 19.07
CA GLU A 48 15.75 6.67 19.57
C GLU A 48 14.53 6.82 20.51
N GLY A 49 13.45 6.09 20.24
CA GLY A 49 12.27 6.00 21.11
C GLY A 49 11.08 6.93 20.78
N ILE A 50 11.20 7.80 19.77
CA ILE A 50 10.08 8.66 19.34
C ILE A 50 9.44 8.05 18.09
N ALA A 51 8.18 7.64 18.20
CA ALA A 51 7.44 7.07 17.09
C ALA A 51 7.15 8.14 16.02
N PRO A 52 7.18 7.83 14.71
CA PRO A 52 6.98 8.81 13.64
C PRO A 52 5.70 9.65 13.76
N TRP A 53 4.63 9.10 14.34
CA TRP A 53 3.38 9.80 14.58
C TRP A 53 3.46 10.87 15.69
N GLN A 54 4.37 10.74 16.65
CA GLN A 54 4.60 11.74 17.71
C GLN A 54 5.26 13.01 17.15
N LEU A 55 6.14 12.86 16.15
CA LEU A 55 6.74 13.97 15.41
C LEU A 55 5.70 14.68 14.53
N LEU A 56 4.79 13.93 13.90
CA LEU A 56 3.66 14.49 13.15
C LEU A 56 2.71 15.31 14.07
N LEU A 57 2.44 14.84 15.29
CA LEU A 57 1.66 15.60 16.28
C LEU A 57 2.38 16.86 16.77
N GLY A 58 3.68 16.77 17.06
CA GLY A 58 4.49 17.93 17.45
C GLY A 58 4.56 18.99 16.34
N PHE A 59 4.66 18.56 15.08
CA PHE A 59 4.63 19.45 13.93
C PHE A 59 3.24 20.02 13.65
N ALA A 60 2.17 19.22 13.79
CA ALA A 60 0.81 19.74 13.71
C ALA A 60 0.56 20.82 14.79
N ALA A 61 1.09 20.64 16.01
CA ALA A 61 1.05 21.64 17.06
C ALA A 61 1.89 22.89 16.74
N LEU A 62 3.08 22.74 16.15
CA LEU A 62 3.92 23.86 15.69
C LEU A 62 3.32 24.60 14.49
N ALA A 63 2.72 23.90 13.53
CA ALA A 63 2.02 24.47 12.39
C ALA A 63 0.74 25.19 12.85
N TYR A 64 0.01 24.63 13.81
CA TYR A 64 -1.12 25.29 14.47
C TYR A 64 -0.66 26.54 15.25
N GLY A 65 0.47 26.45 15.96
CA GLY A 65 1.12 27.59 16.61
C GLY A 65 1.55 28.67 15.62
N ALA A 66 2.17 28.30 14.50
CA ALA A 66 2.58 29.19 13.41
C ALA A 66 1.38 29.81 12.70
N TYR A 67 0.29 29.07 12.53
CA TYR A 67 -1.00 29.58 12.04
C TYR A 67 -1.59 30.61 13.02
N GLY A 68 -1.43 30.42 14.33
CA GLY A 68 -1.76 31.42 15.34
C GLY A 68 -0.83 32.64 15.33
N ILE A 69 0.44 32.47 14.99
CA ILE A 69 1.42 33.58 14.86
C ILE A 69 1.14 34.43 13.60
N ARG A 70 0.51 33.87 12.57
CA ARG A 70 0.09 34.60 11.35
C ARG A 70 -0.76 35.83 11.67
N GLU A 71 -1.59 35.79 12.72
CA GLU A 71 -2.40 36.92 13.16
C GLU A 71 -1.60 38.01 13.90
N ARG A 72 -0.36 37.71 14.32
CA ARG A 72 0.55 38.63 15.02
C ARG A 72 1.61 39.25 14.10
N LEU A 73 1.65 38.87 12.82
CA LEU A 73 2.60 39.43 11.86
C LEU A 73 2.18 40.88 11.48
N PRO A 74 3.10 41.87 11.52
CA PRO A 74 2.80 43.28 11.30
C PRO A 74 2.23 43.61 9.90
N LEU A 75 2.47 42.74 8.91
CA LEU A 75 1.89 42.86 7.58
C LEU A 75 0.42 42.41 7.53
N TRP A 76 0.05 41.39 8.31
CA TRP A 76 -1.34 40.94 8.41
C TRP A 76 -2.16 41.97 9.18
N THR A 77 -1.61 42.58 10.23
CA THR A 77 -2.27 43.69 10.92
C THR A 77 -2.43 44.93 10.03
N TRP A 78 -1.48 45.21 9.12
CA TRP A 78 -1.60 46.30 8.13
C TRP A 78 -2.69 46.03 7.07
N VAL A 79 -2.70 44.84 6.44
CA VAL A 79 -3.76 44.45 5.49
C VAL A 79 -5.13 44.32 6.18
N ALA A 80 -5.16 43.85 7.43
CA ALA A 80 -6.39 43.74 8.22
C ALA A 80 -6.89 45.08 8.76
N ASN A 81 -6.01 46.07 8.97
CA ASN A 81 -6.40 47.44 9.32
C ASN A 81 -6.77 48.30 8.12
N GLU A 82 -6.63 47.81 6.90
CA GLU A 82 -7.08 48.53 5.71
C GLU A 82 -8.62 48.70 5.79
N PRO A 83 -9.15 49.95 5.80
CA PRO A 83 -10.58 50.20 6.05
C PRO A 83 -11.50 49.47 5.06
N GLY A 84 -11.03 49.29 3.82
CA GLY A 84 -11.74 48.55 2.78
C GLY A 84 -11.78 47.03 3.02
N TYR A 85 -10.75 46.45 3.64
CA TYR A 85 -10.69 45.02 3.97
C TYR A 85 -11.69 44.68 5.09
N LYS A 86 -11.67 45.42 6.21
CA LYS A 86 -12.64 45.23 7.32
C LYS A 86 -14.08 45.34 6.84
N ARG A 87 -14.40 46.35 6.02
CA ARG A 87 -15.73 46.54 5.43
C ARG A 87 -16.18 45.35 4.59
N ARG A 88 -15.28 44.77 3.77
CA ARG A 88 -15.59 43.58 2.96
C ARG A 88 -15.83 42.34 3.83
N GLN A 89 -15.03 42.15 4.87
CA GLN A 89 -15.18 41.01 5.79
C GLN A 89 -16.50 41.07 6.57
N ILE A 90 -16.83 42.21 7.16
CA ILE A 90 -18.09 42.41 7.92
C ILE A 90 -19.29 42.19 7.02
N ARG A 91 -19.28 42.71 5.78
CA ARG A 91 -20.37 42.50 4.82
C ARG A 91 -20.53 41.03 4.41
N ARG A 92 -19.42 40.28 4.26
CA ARG A 92 -19.47 38.83 3.99
C ARG A 92 -20.08 38.08 5.16
N HIS A 93 -19.68 38.41 6.39
CA HIS A 93 -20.22 37.79 7.59
C HIS A 93 -21.73 38.08 7.74
N ALA A 94 -22.13 39.35 7.62
CA ALA A 94 -23.54 39.75 7.62
C ALA A 94 -24.36 39.04 6.54
N ALA A 95 -23.82 38.89 5.33
CA ALA A 95 -24.48 38.16 4.25
C ALA A 95 -24.66 36.66 4.57
N GLN A 96 -23.66 36.01 5.17
CA GLN A 96 -23.72 34.61 5.58
C GLN A 96 -24.74 34.39 6.71
N LEU A 97 -24.66 35.17 7.77
CA LEU A 97 -25.55 35.04 8.93
C LEU A 97 -27.01 35.29 8.55
N ARG A 98 -27.27 36.33 7.72
CA ARG A 98 -28.60 36.60 7.19
C ARG A 98 -29.16 35.43 6.38
N ARG A 99 -28.34 34.78 5.54
CA ARG A 99 -28.75 33.60 4.76
C ARG A 99 -29.10 32.43 5.67
N LEU A 100 -28.34 32.20 6.74
CA LEU A 100 -28.61 31.13 7.71
C LEU A 100 -29.91 31.40 8.48
N ALA A 101 -30.11 32.62 8.98
CA ALA A 101 -31.33 33.03 9.67
C ALA A 101 -32.57 32.86 8.77
N LEU A 102 -32.49 33.28 7.50
CA LEU A 102 -33.57 33.07 6.53
C LEU A 102 -33.84 31.60 6.22
N ARG A 103 -32.80 30.75 6.18
CA ARG A 103 -32.99 29.28 6.03
C ARG A 103 -33.72 28.69 7.25
N ALA A 104 -33.40 29.17 8.45
CA ALA A 104 -34.10 28.81 9.68
C ALA A 104 -35.60 29.11 9.56
N LEU A 105 -35.93 30.35 9.21
CA LEU A 105 -37.31 30.83 9.14
C LEU A 105 -38.15 30.15 8.05
N ARG A 106 -37.51 29.66 6.98
CA ARG A 106 -38.17 29.01 5.84
C ARG A 106 -38.47 27.53 6.06
N ARG A 107 -37.71 26.80 6.88
CA ARG A 107 -37.98 25.37 7.09
C ARG A 107 -38.96 25.17 8.25
N PRO A 108 -40.11 24.51 8.04
CA PRO A 108 -41.14 24.31 9.07
C PRO A 108 -40.60 23.70 10.36
N TRP A 109 -39.64 22.77 10.27
CA TRP A 109 -39.03 22.12 11.43
C TRP A 109 -38.26 23.08 12.34
N TYR A 110 -37.42 23.97 11.78
CA TYR A 110 -36.71 24.96 12.59
C TYR A 110 -37.65 26.04 13.13
N ARG A 111 -38.60 26.50 12.30
CA ARG A 111 -39.60 27.50 12.71
C ARG A 111 -40.47 27.00 13.87
N GLY A 112 -40.90 25.74 13.83
CA GLY A 112 -41.64 25.11 14.93
C GLY A 112 -40.87 25.04 16.23
N ARG A 113 -39.53 24.88 16.18
CA ARG A 113 -38.66 24.85 17.37
C ARG A 113 -38.36 26.23 17.95
N LEU A 114 -38.39 27.29 17.12
CA LEU A 114 -38.16 28.67 17.55
C LEU A 114 -39.33 29.26 18.34
N GLY A 115 -40.55 28.81 18.05
CA GLY A 115 -41.77 29.49 18.48
C GLY A 115 -42.03 30.80 17.72
N ASP A 116 -43.29 31.23 17.69
CA ASP A 116 -43.69 32.39 16.87
C ASP A 116 -43.08 33.72 17.33
N GLY A 117 -42.83 33.88 18.64
CA GLY A 117 -42.18 35.06 19.19
C GLY A 117 -40.74 35.21 18.72
N ALA A 118 -39.91 34.18 18.90
CA ALA A 118 -38.50 34.23 18.50
C ALA A 118 -38.34 34.29 16.97
N ALA A 119 -39.25 33.65 16.21
CA ALA A 119 -39.26 33.75 14.76
C ALA A 119 -39.49 35.20 14.29
N ARG A 120 -40.40 35.94 14.92
CA ARG A 120 -40.65 37.36 14.62
C ARG A 120 -39.45 38.25 14.96
N GLU A 121 -38.81 38.02 16.11
CA GLU A 121 -37.61 38.77 16.51
C GLU A 121 -36.45 38.58 15.51
N ILE A 122 -36.23 37.35 15.06
CA ILE A 122 -35.20 37.03 14.06
C ILE A 122 -35.56 37.63 12.69
N GLU A 123 -36.83 37.58 12.29
CA GLU A 123 -37.31 38.17 11.04
C GLU A 123 -37.12 39.70 11.01
N GLU A 124 -37.38 40.36 12.13
CA GLU A 124 -37.13 41.79 12.32
C GLU A 124 -35.63 42.10 12.27
N ALA A 125 -34.79 41.37 13.00
CA ALA A 125 -33.33 41.57 12.98
C ALA A 125 -32.74 41.35 11.58
N VAL A 126 -33.22 40.35 10.83
CA VAL A 126 -32.84 40.10 9.43
C VAL A 126 -33.24 41.24 8.51
N ARG A 127 -34.43 41.83 8.72
CA ARG A 127 -34.91 43.01 7.97
C ARG A 127 -34.01 44.21 8.23
N THR A 128 -33.75 44.53 9.51
CA THR A 128 -32.89 45.65 9.90
C THR A 128 -31.47 45.50 9.34
N LEU A 129 -30.88 44.29 9.44
CA LEU A 129 -29.57 44.02 8.86
C LEU A 129 -29.56 44.18 7.33
N ARG A 130 -30.60 43.72 6.63
CA ARG A 130 -30.73 43.90 5.17
C ARG A 130 -30.77 45.37 4.79
N ASP A 131 -31.53 46.18 5.51
CA ASP A 131 -31.68 47.59 5.20
C ASP A 131 -30.37 48.35 5.45
N ALA A 132 -29.66 48.05 6.54
CA ALA A 132 -28.30 48.55 6.79
C ALA A 132 -27.30 48.12 5.70
N MET A 133 -27.43 46.91 5.15
CA MET A 133 -26.55 46.43 4.06
C MET A 133 -26.74 47.17 2.72
N LYS A 134 -27.86 47.89 2.50
CA LYS A 134 -28.14 48.62 1.25
C LYS A 134 -27.22 49.82 1.07
N ASP A 135 -26.81 50.47 2.14
CA ASP A 135 -25.88 51.60 2.06
C ASP A 135 -24.48 51.09 1.68
N ARG A 136 -23.91 51.60 0.58
CA ARG A 136 -22.57 51.23 0.14
C ARG A 136 -21.46 51.76 1.05
N LEU A 137 -21.70 52.82 1.82
CA LEU A 137 -20.67 53.62 2.51
C LEU A 137 -20.66 53.48 4.05
N ALA A 138 -21.63 52.80 4.66
CA ALA A 138 -21.72 52.69 6.12
C ALA A 138 -21.15 51.35 6.65
N GLY A 139 -19.86 51.34 6.96
CA GLY A 139 -19.20 50.19 7.61
C GLY A 139 -19.52 50.08 9.10
N GLU A 140 -19.56 51.23 9.80
CA GLU A 140 -19.82 51.30 11.24
C GLU A 140 -21.29 51.03 11.58
N GLU A 141 -22.24 51.56 10.80
CA GLU A 141 -23.68 51.35 11.00
C GLU A 141 -24.13 49.89 10.81
N LEU A 142 -23.29 49.05 10.21
CA LEU A 142 -23.56 47.62 10.02
C LEU A 142 -23.28 46.78 11.28
N HIS A 143 -22.48 47.30 12.24
CA HIS A 143 -22.07 46.54 13.42
C HIS A 143 -23.25 46.24 14.35
N ALA A 144 -24.00 47.27 14.76
CA ALA A 144 -25.10 47.07 15.71
C ALA A 144 -26.22 46.13 15.19
N PRO A 145 -26.68 46.23 13.92
CA PRO A 145 -27.62 45.25 13.37
C PRO A 145 -27.05 43.84 13.25
N LEU A 146 -25.75 43.71 12.96
CA LEU A 146 -25.07 42.42 12.86
C LEU A 146 -24.96 41.76 14.24
N GLU A 147 -24.45 42.47 15.24
CA GLU A 147 -24.34 41.99 16.63
C GLU A 147 -25.70 41.59 17.20
N ARG A 148 -26.76 42.36 16.91
CA ARG A 148 -28.12 41.99 17.33
C ARG A 148 -28.59 40.68 16.70
N LEU A 149 -28.32 40.46 15.41
CA LEU A 149 -28.66 39.20 14.76
C LEU A 149 -27.80 38.05 15.27
N GLU A 150 -26.51 38.26 15.53
CA GLU A 150 -25.61 37.27 16.14
C GLU A 150 -26.12 36.83 17.51
N ALA A 151 -26.47 37.78 18.38
CA ALA A 151 -27.00 37.49 19.71
C ALA A 151 -28.30 36.68 19.67
N LEU A 152 -29.23 37.02 18.76
CA LEU A 152 -30.47 36.26 18.58
C LEU A 152 -30.21 34.89 17.96
N PHE A 153 -29.27 34.79 17.02
CA PHE A 153 -28.89 33.53 16.40
C PHE A 153 -28.24 32.60 17.42
N ASP A 154 -27.37 33.11 18.31
CA ASP A 154 -26.78 32.29 19.38
C ASP A 154 -27.81 31.87 20.42
N ARG A 155 -28.71 32.78 20.82
CA ARG A 155 -29.77 32.49 21.80
C ARG A 155 -30.78 31.44 21.31
N HIS A 156 -31.24 31.58 20.08
CA HIS A 156 -32.38 30.80 19.57
C HIS A 156 -32.00 29.77 18.51
N LEU A 157 -30.90 29.96 17.80
CA LEU A 157 -30.45 29.12 16.68
C LEU A 157 -29.06 28.51 16.93
N GLY A 158 -28.59 28.49 18.19
CA GLY A 158 -27.32 27.84 18.56
C GLY A 158 -27.25 26.37 18.13
N PHE A 159 -28.40 25.67 18.09
CA PHE A 159 -28.50 24.29 17.58
C PHE A 159 -28.39 24.19 16.05
N MET A 160 -28.67 25.27 15.31
CA MET A 160 -28.45 25.38 13.86
C MET A 160 -27.05 25.81 13.48
N LYS A 161 -26.13 25.93 14.45
CA LYS A 161 -24.73 25.63 14.16
C LYS A 161 -24.70 24.15 13.77
N TYR A 162 -25.17 23.83 12.55
CA TYR A 162 -25.00 22.56 11.87
C TYR A 162 -23.52 22.30 11.97
N SER A 163 -23.21 21.36 12.84
CA SER A 163 -22.06 21.55 13.67
C SER A 163 -20.84 21.36 12.80
N VAL A 164 -19.88 22.26 12.98
CA VAL A 164 -18.52 22.07 12.49
C VAL A 164 -18.08 20.60 12.70
N TYR A 165 -18.51 19.97 13.80
CA TYR A 165 -18.32 18.55 14.06
C TYR A 165 -19.04 17.58 13.11
N VAL A 166 -20.27 17.85 12.63
CA VAL A 166 -20.97 17.02 11.63
C VAL A 166 -20.28 17.12 10.27
N GLU A 167 -19.80 18.30 9.86
CA GLU A 167 -19.02 18.45 8.63
C GLU A 167 -17.69 17.69 8.73
N TYR A 168 -16.97 17.85 9.85
CA TYR A 168 -15.75 17.07 10.09
C TYR A 168 -16.03 15.56 10.20
N ALA A 169 -17.10 15.15 10.88
CA ALA A 169 -17.47 13.73 10.99
C ALA A 169 -17.82 13.13 9.62
N GLY A 170 -18.47 13.89 8.74
CA GLY A 170 -18.71 13.48 7.36
C GLY A 170 -17.43 13.29 6.55
N GLN A 171 -16.47 14.22 6.67
CA GLN A 171 -15.18 14.11 5.99
C GLN A 171 -14.31 12.97 6.54
N ILE A 172 -14.25 12.83 7.85
CA ILE A 172 -13.54 11.72 8.52
C ILE A 172 -14.20 10.40 8.13
N GLY A 173 -15.53 10.32 8.14
CA GLY A 173 -16.27 9.14 7.70
C GLY A 173 -15.97 8.75 6.26
N LEU A 174 -15.95 9.72 5.34
CA LEU A 174 -15.59 9.48 3.93
C LEU A 174 -14.13 9.02 3.79
N ALA A 175 -13.19 9.64 4.51
CA ALA A 175 -11.78 9.25 4.49
C ALA A 175 -11.56 7.83 5.04
N VAL A 176 -12.25 7.49 6.14
CA VAL A 176 -12.24 6.15 6.73
C VAL A 176 -12.83 5.14 5.75
N LEU A 177 -13.99 5.43 5.15
CA LEU A 177 -14.62 4.56 4.14
C LEU A 177 -13.68 4.34 2.94
N ALA A 178 -13.06 5.40 2.42
CA ALA A 178 -12.10 5.30 1.33
C ALA A 178 -10.88 4.45 1.71
N ALA A 179 -10.35 4.62 2.93
CA ALA A 179 -9.24 3.80 3.43
C ALA A 179 -9.63 2.32 3.58
N PHE A 180 -10.84 2.02 4.04
CA PHE A 180 -11.37 0.65 4.10
C PHE A 180 -11.53 0.05 2.70
N VAL A 181 -12.12 0.78 1.75
CA VAL A 181 -12.26 0.30 0.35
C VAL A 181 -10.89 0.04 -0.27
N LEU A 182 -9.92 0.94 -0.08
CA LEU A 182 -8.55 0.79 -0.54
C LEU A 182 -7.88 -0.46 0.06
N ARG A 183 -8.04 -0.65 1.37
CA ARG A 183 -7.48 -1.81 2.09
C ARG A 183 -8.08 -3.14 1.64
N GLU A 184 -9.40 -3.17 1.45
CA GLU A 184 -10.08 -4.41 1.06
C GLU A 184 -9.83 -4.77 -0.41
N SER A 185 -9.80 -3.76 -1.29
CA SER A 185 -9.87 -3.97 -2.74
C SER A 185 -8.55 -3.75 -3.50
N VAL A 186 -7.63 -2.94 -2.96
CA VAL A 186 -6.45 -2.46 -3.71
C VAL A 186 -5.14 -3.04 -3.19
N VAL A 187 -4.82 -2.77 -1.92
CA VAL A 187 -3.53 -3.14 -1.36
C VAL A 187 -3.67 -3.73 0.04
N GLU A 188 -2.98 -4.83 0.29
CA GLU A 188 -2.94 -5.49 1.60
C GLU A 188 -1.49 -5.70 2.05
N ALA A 189 -1.24 -5.49 3.34
CA ALA A 189 0.07 -5.69 3.95
C ALA A 189 0.13 -7.08 4.60
N PHE A 190 1.17 -7.84 4.30
CA PHE A 190 1.43 -9.15 4.91
C PHE A 190 2.79 -9.17 5.59
N LYS A 191 2.89 -9.88 6.71
CA LYS A 191 4.16 -10.26 7.34
C LYS A 191 4.51 -11.68 6.93
N ILE A 192 5.75 -11.92 6.55
CA ILE A 192 6.24 -13.25 6.14
C ILE A 192 6.59 -14.07 7.39
N PRO A 193 5.86 -15.18 7.66
CA PRO A 193 6.07 -15.96 8.87
C PRO A 193 7.05 -17.13 8.68
N SER A 194 7.31 -17.55 7.43
CA SER A 194 8.12 -18.74 7.12
C SER A 194 9.16 -18.49 6.03
N GLY A 195 10.21 -19.31 6.03
CA GLY A 195 11.36 -19.24 5.14
C GLY A 195 11.19 -19.99 3.82
N SER A 196 9.97 -20.36 3.43
CA SER A 196 9.71 -21.11 2.18
C SER A 196 10.03 -20.31 0.90
N MET A 197 10.14 -19.00 1.02
CA MET A 197 10.51 -18.09 -0.06
C MET A 197 11.96 -17.58 0.05
N LEU A 198 12.77 -18.17 0.93
CA LEU A 198 14.20 -17.83 1.01
C LEU A 198 14.92 -18.22 -0.29
N PRO A 199 15.85 -17.38 -0.80
CA PRO A 199 16.31 -16.12 -0.21
C PRO A 199 15.53 -14.87 -0.64
N THR A 200 14.54 -14.98 -1.53
CA THR A 200 13.76 -13.84 -2.05
C THR A 200 13.04 -13.09 -0.93
N LEU A 201 12.34 -13.81 -0.04
CA LEU A 201 11.69 -13.25 1.14
C LEU A 201 12.23 -13.92 2.40
N GLU A 202 12.60 -13.10 3.37
CA GLU A 202 13.07 -13.54 4.68
C GLU A 202 11.95 -13.53 5.72
N VAL A 203 12.07 -14.40 6.73
CA VAL A 203 11.14 -14.43 7.86
C VAL A 203 11.21 -13.08 8.57
N GLY A 204 10.09 -12.37 8.70
CA GLY A 204 10.05 -11.01 9.26
C GLY A 204 9.99 -9.87 8.21
N ASP A 205 10.11 -10.18 6.93
CA ASP A 205 9.77 -9.22 5.87
C ASP A 205 8.28 -8.85 5.95
N HIS A 206 7.98 -7.58 5.69
CA HIS A 206 6.63 -7.07 5.52
C HIS A 206 6.49 -6.56 4.09
N ILE A 207 5.50 -7.08 3.38
CA ILE A 207 5.29 -6.84 1.96
C ILE A 207 3.94 -6.19 1.72
N PHE A 208 3.84 -5.45 0.62
CA PHE A 208 2.55 -5.07 0.05
C PHE A 208 2.17 -6.02 -1.08
N VAL A 209 0.88 -6.34 -1.15
CA VAL A 209 0.29 -7.18 -2.17
C VAL A 209 -0.70 -6.34 -2.99
N ASN A 210 -0.50 -6.29 -4.30
CA ASN A 210 -1.43 -5.69 -5.26
C ASN A 210 -2.57 -6.66 -5.53
N LYS A 211 -3.78 -6.32 -5.06
CA LYS A 211 -4.99 -7.09 -5.33
C LYS A 211 -5.57 -6.78 -6.71
N LEU A 212 -5.32 -5.57 -7.24
CA LEU A 212 -5.86 -5.12 -8.54
C LEU A 212 -5.20 -5.79 -9.74
N GLU A 213 -4.00 -6.36 -9.58
CA GLU A 213 -3.25 -7.00 -10.68
C GLU A 213 -4.12 -8.03 -11.43
N TYR A 214 -4.88 -8.83 -10.69
CA TYR A 214 -5.68 -9.92 -11.26
C TYR A 214 -7.18 -9.60 -11.37
N GLY A 215 -7.61 -8.41 -10.93
CA GLY A 215 -8.99 -7.96 -11.03
C GLY A 215 -9.47 -7.05 -9.90
N ILE A 216 -10.67 -6.49 -10.05
CA ILE A 216 -11.32 -5.69 -9.00
C ILE A 216 -12.18 -6.61 -8.13
N ARG A 217 -11.77 -6.82 -6.88
CA ARG A 217 -12.60 -7.50 -5.88
C ARG A 217 -13.52 -6.49 -5.20
N PHE A 218 -14.81 -6.83 -5.05
CA PHE A 218 -15.73 -5.99 -4.30
C PHE A 218 -15.45 -6.10 -2.79
N PRO A 219 -15.38 -4.99 -2.04
CA PRO A 219 -14.99 -5.02 -0.64
C PRO A 219 -15.90 -5.96 0.17
N PHE A 220 -15.30 -6.70 1.12
CA PHE A 220 -15.99 -7.66 2.01
C PHE A 220 -16.56 -8.92 1.34
N THR A 221 -16.26 -9.16 0.06
CA THR A 221 -16.75 -10.34 -0.67
C THR A 221 -15.66 -10.97 -1.54
N ASP A 222 -15.85 -12.23 -1.92
CA ASP A 222 -15.00 -12.89 -2.92
C ASP A 222 -15.42 -12.59 -4.37
N TRP A 223 -16.42 -11.71 -4.55
CA TRP A 223 -16.94 -11.38 -5.86
C TRP A 223 -15.91 -10.56 -6.66
N LEU A 224 -15.53 -11.11 -7.81
CA LEU A 224 -14.53 -10.57 -8.73
C LEU A 224 -15.22 -10.27 -10.08
N PRO A 225 -15.97 -9.16 -10.20
CA PRO A 225 -16.73 -8.83 -11.42
C PRO A 225 -15.86 -8.61 -12.64
N VAL A 226 -14.63 -8.13 -12.46
CA VAL A 226 -13.70 -7.83 -13.55
C VAL A 226 -12.39 -8.55 -13.29
N ARG A 227 -12.00 -9.43 -14.21
CA ARG A 227 -10.67 -10.06 -14.26
C ARG A 227 -9.90 -9.42 -15.40
N TYR A 228 -8.73 -8.86 -15.09
CA TYR A 228 -7.88 -8.21 -16.09
C TYR A 228 -6.88 -9.19 -16.67
N ASP A 229 -6.12 -9.81 -15.78
CA ASP A 229 -4.93 -10.56 -16.15
C ASP A 229 -4.86 -11.89 -15.39
N ALA A 230 -4.28 -12.89 -16.03
CA ALA A 230 -4.01 -14.17 -15.41
C ALA A 230 -2.64 -14.12 -14.73
N PRO A 231 -2.43 -14.86 -13.61
CA PRO A 231 -1.11 -14.96 -13.02
C PRO A 231 -0.11 -15.55 -14.02
N HIS A 232 1.04 -14.89 -14.15
CA HIS A 232 2.08 -15.28 -15.09
C HIS A 232 3.15 -16.14 -14.42
N ARG A 233 3.89 -16.89 -15.24
CA ARG A 233 5.10 -17.58 -14.74
C ARG A 233 6.07 -16.55 -14.17
N GLY A 234 6.63 -16.87 -13.00
CA GLY A 234 7.52 -15.99 -12.26
C GLY A 234 6.82 -15.09 -11.24
N ASP A 235 5.49 -14.94 -11.29
CA ASP A 235 4.78 -14.11 -10.32
C ASP A 235 4.86 -14.69 -8.90
N VAL A 236 5.25 -13.88 -7.92
CA VAL A 236 5.08 -14.20 -6.51
C VAL A 236 3.68 -13.79 -6.06
N VAL A 237 2.87 -14.76 -5.66
CA VAL A 237 1.46 -14.58 -5.34
C VAL A 237 1.16 -14.96 -3.90
N VAL A 238 0.23 -14.21 -3.30
CA VAL A 238 -0.39 -14.57 -2.01
C VAL A 238 -1.75 -15.17 -2.27
N PHE A 239 -2.04 -16.30 -1.65
CA PHE A 239 -3.30 -17.04 -1.82
C PHE A 239 -3.76 -17.67 -0.50
N ALA A 240 -5.05 -17.98 -0.39
CA ALA A 240 -5.60 -18.71 0.75
C ALA A 240 -5.15 -20.18 0.74
N GLU A 241 -4.83 -20.73 1.91
CA GLU A 241 -4.35 -22.10 2.05
C GLU A 241 -5.32 -23.12 1.40
N PRO A 242 -4.82 -24.07 0.59
CA PRO A 242 -5.68 -25.00 -0.13
C PRO A 242 -6.54 -25.93 0.75
N SER A 243 -6.07 -26.26 1.95
CA SER A 243 -6.69 -27.17 2.93
C SER A 243 -7.81 -26.53 3.77
N GLN A 244 -8.28 -25.32 3.40
CA GLN A 244 -9.32 -24.54 4.10
C GLN A 244 -8.89 -23.91 5.43
N GLY A 245 -7.58 -23.68 5.64
CA GLY A 245 -7.09 -22.87 6.75
C GLY A 245 -7.31 -21.36 6.52
N PRO A 246 -7.36 -20.54 7.60
CA PRO A 246 -7.41 -19.08 7.48
C PRO A 246 -6.08 -18.49 6.99
N ASP A 247 -5.04 -19.31 6.93
CA ASP A 247 -3.67 -18.88 6.66
C ASP A 247 -3.48 -18.51 5.19
N ALA A 248 -2.66 -17.47 4.99
CA ALA A 248 -2.26 -17.01 3.67
C ALA A 248 -0.88 -17.58 3.33
N PHE A 249 -0.77 -18.19 2.15
CA PHE A 249 0.47 -18.75 1.63
C PHE A 249 1.04 -17.81 0.57
N ILE A 250 2.37 -17.71 0.54
CA ILE A 250 3.10 -17.00 -0.50
C ILE A 250 4.02 -17.97 -1.23
N LYS A 251 3.91 -18.02 -2.56
CA LYS A 251 4.71 -18.88 -3.43
C LYS A 251 4.92 -18.23 -4.79
N ARG A 252 5.88 -18.73 -5.57
CA ARG A 252 6.12 -18.32 -6.95
C ARG A 252 5.33 -19.22 -7.90
N VAL A 253 4.63 -18.61 -8.86
CA VAL A 253 3.99 -19.30 -9.97
C VAL A 253 5.08 -19.84 -10.90
N VAL A 254 5.16 -21.16 -11.02
CA VAL A 254 6.10 -21.81 -11.94
C VAL A 254 5.40 -22.32 -13.21
N GLY A 255 4.13 -22.71 -13.10
CA GLY A 255 3.33 -23.21 -14.21
C GLY A 255 1.96 -22.54 -14.27
N VAL A 256 1.49 -22.29 -15.47
CA VAL A 256 0.15 -21.77 -15.76
C VAL A 256 -0.69 -22.83 -16.49
N ALA A 257 -1.99 -22.59 -16.64
CA ALA A 257 -2.90 -23.52 -17.30
C ALA A 257 -2.34 -24.06 -18.63
N GLY A 258 -2.37 -25.39 -18.79
CA GLY A 258 -1.83 -26.11 -19.95
C GLY A 258 -0.38 -26.58 -19.80
N ASP A 259 0.38 -26.03 -18.86
CA ASP A 259 1.77 -26.42 -18.67
C ASP A 259 1.90 -27.84 -18.11
N ARG A 260 2.83 -28.60 -18.69
CA ARG A 260 3.35 -29.85 -18.12
C ARG A 260 4.56 -29.52 -17.24
N ILE A 261 4.44 -29.80 -15.95
CA ILE A 261 5.46 -29.56 -14.94
C ILE A 261 6.09 -30.88 -14.51
N GLU A 262 7.42 -30.95 -14.58
CA GLU A 262 8.22 -32.09 -14.14
C GLU A 262 9.34 -31.58 -13.23
N VAL A 263 9.63 -32.31 -12.15
CA VAL A 263 10.75 -32.01 -11.26
C VAL A 263 11.67 -33.21 -11.25
N GLU A 264 12.89 -33.01 -11.73
CA GLU A 264 13.92 -34.03 -11.79
C GLU A 264 14.41 -34.44 -10.39
N ALA A 265 15.11 -35.57 -10.29
CA ALA A 265 15.61 -36.09 -9.01
C ALA A 265 16.62 -35.15 -8.31
N ASP A 266 17.32 -34.32 -9.10
CA ASP A 266 18.22 -33.29 -8.59
C ASP A 266 17.49 -31.98 -8.22
N GLY A 267 16.16 -31.95 -8.34
CA GLY A 267 15.32 -30.78 -8.08
C GLY A 267 15.24 -29.79 -9.23
N THR A 268 15.79 -30.11 -10.41
CA THR A 268 15.68 -29.26 -11.60
C THR A 268 14.25 -29.25 -12.13
N LEU A 269 13.72 -28.06 -12.41
CA LEU A 269 12.38 -27.87 -12.96
C LEU A 269 12.39 -28.00 -14.48
N ARG A 270 11.44 -28.77 -15.04
CA ARG A 270 11.14 -28.82 -16.48
C ARG A 270 9.70 -28.40 -16.73
N ILE A 271 9.51 -27.54 -17.73
CA ILE A 271 8.21 -27.02 -18.15
C ILE A 271 8.05 -27.37 -19.62
N ASN A 272 6.99 -28.09 -19.96
CA ASN A 272 6.69 -28.56 -21.32
C ASN A 272 7.88 -29.31 -21.95
N GLY A 273 8.54 -30.15 -21.14
CA GLY A 273 9.72 -30.94 -21.53
C GLY A 273 11.04 -30.15 -21.57
N GLN A 274 11.02 -28.82 -21.51
CA GLN A 274 12.19 -27.96 -21.52
C GLN A 274 12.72 -27.70 -20.10
N THR A 275 14.02 -27.88 -19.90
CA THR A 275 14.68 -27.58 -18.64
C THR A 275 14.75 -26.09 -18.38
N VAL A 276 14.27 -25.67 -17.20
CA VAL A 276 14.38 -24.28 -16.75
C VAL A 276 15.86 -23.95 -16.57
N ARG A 277 16.31 -22.94 -17.34
CA ARG A 277 17.70 -22.49 -17.33
C ARG A 277 18.06 -21.96 -15.93
N ARG A 278 19.19 -22.43 -15.40
CA ARG A 278 19.69 -22.04 -14.07
C ARG A 278 21.20 -21.87 -14.06
N CYS A 279 21.69 -20.95 -13.23
CA CYS A 279 23.11 -20.68 -13.03
C CYS A 279 23.47 -20.85 -11.54
N PRO A 280 24.48 -21.67 -11.20
CA PRO A 280 24.91 -21.83 -9.81
C PRO A 280 25.60 -20.55 -9.31
N LEU A 281 25.28 -20.14 -8.08
CA LEU A 281 25.94 -19.03 -7.37
C LEU A 281 26.93 -19.51 -6.30
N GLY A 282 27.01 -20.83 -6.09
CA GLY A 282 27.81 -21.45 -5.02
C GLY A 282 26.93 -21.85 -3.84
N SER A 283 27.57 -22.22 -2.73
CA SER A 283 26.89 -22.81 -1.57
C SER A 283 27.04 -21.95 -0.32
N ILE A 284 26.00 -21.92 0.52
CA ILE A 284 25.97 -21.19 1.78
C ILE A 284 25.61 -22.13 2.95
N ARG A 285 26.12 -21.82 4.14
CA ARG A 285 25.73 -22.55 5.37
C ARG A 285 24.71 -21.73 6.16
N ALA A 286 23.46 -22.19 6.20
CA ALA A 286 22.34 -21.44 6.79
C ALA A 286 21.44 -22.36 7.66
N PRO A 287 20.65 -21.80 8.59
CA PRO A 287 19.64 -22.57 9.34
C PRO A 287 18.67 -23.29 8.39
N GLN A 288 18.36 -24.55 8.69
CA GLN A 288 17.47 -25.37 7.88
C GLN A 288 15.99 -24.95 8.04
N GLY A 289 15.58 -24.64 9.27
CA GLY A 289 14.25 -24.16 9.62
C GLY A 289 14.15 -22.64 9.73
N ASP A 290 12.96 -22.17 10.08
CA ASP A 290 12.65 -20.73 10.19
C ASP A 290 13.25 -20.08 11.45
N ASP A 291 13.53 -20.87 12.50
CA ASP A 291 14.25 -20.40 13.69
C ASP A 291 15.75 -20.29 13.36
N PRO A 292 16.40 -19.13 13.56
CA PRO A 292 17.85 -18.96 13.43
C PRO A 292 18.69 -19.96 14.25
N ARG A 293 18.13 -20.57 15.29
CA ARG A 293 18.76 -21.59 16.13
C ARG A 293 18.66 -23.00 15.55
N SER A 294 17.92 -23.19 14.47
CA SER A 294 17.80 -24.49 13.80
C SER A 294 19.18 -25.00 13.35
N PRO A 295 19.38 -26.33 13.27
CA PRO A 295 20.58 -26.92 12.70
C PRO A 295 20.90 -26.30 11.33
N LYS A 296 22.17 -26.00 11.09
CA LYS A 296 22.60 -25.42 9.82
C LYS A 296 22.88 -26.52 8.80
N ALA A 297 22.40 -26.33 7.58
CA ALA A 297 22.71 -27.16 6.43
C ALA A 297 23.46 -26.34 5.38
N THR A 298 24.14 -27.02 4.46
CA THR A 298 24.73 -26.41 3.28
C THR A 298 23.66 -26.36 2.18
N PHE A 299 23.45 -25.18 1.62
CA PHE A 299 22.50 -24.92 0.55
C PHE A 299 23.22 -24.43 -0.70
N ASP A 300 22.97 -25.05 -1.84
CA ASP A 300 23.33 -24.53 -3.15
C ASP A 300 22.35 -23.45 -3.60
N LEU A 301 22.90 -22.33 -4.06
CA LEU A 301 22.15 -21.21 -4.60
C LEU A 301 22.18 -21.24 -6.11
N PHE A 302 21.04 -20.97 -6.75
CA PHE A 302 20.94 -20.85 -8.19
C PHE A 302 20.14 -19.60 -8.55
N VAL A 303 20.49 -18.94 -9.66
CA VAL A 303 19.59 -18.01 -10.35
C VAL A 303 18.88 -18.78 -11.44
N GLU A 304 17.55 -18.81 -11.37
CA GLU A 304 16.69 -19.40 -12.39
C GLU A 304 16.00 -18.31 -13.20
N ARG A 305 15.56 -18.66 -14.41
CA ARG A 305 14.75 -17.79 -15.26
C ARG A 305 13.41 -18.45 -15.62
N LEU A 306 12.31 -17.77 -15.31
CA LEU A 306 10.97 -18.11 -15.75
C LEU A 306 10.39 -16.96 -16.57
N GLY A 307 10.25 -17.16 -17.89
CA GLY A 307 9.87 -16.08 -18.80
C GLY A 307 10.91 -14.95 -18.72
N ASP A 308 10.48 -13.76 -18.33
CA ASP A 308 11.36 -12.58 -18.17
C ASP A 308 11.85 -12.36 -16.73
N VAL A 309 11.35 -13.15 -15.79
CA VAL A 309 11.72 -13.02 -14.37
C VAL A 309 12.94 -13.89 -14.08
N ARG A 310 13.96 -13.27 -13.48
CA ARG A 310 15.12 -13.96 -12.89
C ARG A 310 15.04 -13.89 -11.38
N TYR A 311 15.16 -15.03 -10.72
CA TYR A 311 15.02 -15.13 -9.27
C TYR A 311 16.01 -16.15 -8.71
N THR A 312 16.31 -16.00 -7.42
CA THR A 312 17.21 -16.93 -6.73
C THR A 312 16.42 -18.03 -6.05
N VAL A 313 16.91 -19.25 -6.17
CA VAL A 313 16.43 -20.40 -5.42
C VAL A 313 17.55 -20.98 -4.60
N ARG A 314 17.19 -21.72 -3.55
CA ARG A 314 18.13 -22.51 -2.77
C ARG A 314 17.69 -23.96 -2.65
N GLN A 315 18.66 -24.86 -2.69
CA GLN A 315 18.49 -26.31 -2.54
C GLN A 315 19.53 -26.85 -1.54
N ILE A 316 19.25 -27.95 -0.83
CA ILE A 316 20.22 -28.58 0.06
C ILE A 316 21.31 -29.26 -0.79
N HIS A 317 22.60 -29.07 -0.43
CA HIS A 317 23.77 -29.56 -1.18
C HIS A 317 23.86 -31.09 -1.21
N ASP A 318 23.94 -31.74 -0.04
CA ASP A 318 24.13 -33.19 0.09
C ASP A 318 22.83 -33.92 0.28
N ALA A 319 22.03 -33.85 -0.74
CA ALA A 319 20.67 -34.33 -0.64
C ALA A 319 20.60 -35.79 -1.20
N GLY A 320 21.74 -36.35 -1.63
CA GLY A 320 21.89 -37.69 -2.24
C GLY A 320 22.80 -38.71 -1.54
N ALA A 321 23.36 -38.48 -0.35
CA ALA A 321 24.22 -39.47 0.32
C ALA A 321 23.85 -39.66 1.80
N GLY A 322 23.14 -40.75 2.11
CA GLY A 322 22.71 -41.06 3.45
C GLY A 322 23.83 -41.58 4.34
N THR A 323 24.05 -40.95 5.50
CA THR A 323 24.31 -41.64 6.78
C THR A 323 23.73 -40.79 7.93
N GLY A 324 22.90 -41.40 8.78
CA GLY A 324 22.43 -40.82 10.06
C GLY A 324 21.12 -40.01 10.01
N SER A 325 19.99 -40.66 10.30
CA SER A 325 18.72 -40.11 10.86
C SER A 325 18.15 -38.75 10.41
N GLY A 326 18.54 -38.22 9.25
CA GLY A 326 18.09 -36.92 8.76
C GLY A 326 18.29 -36.73 7.25
N GLY A 327 18.21 -37.82 6.48
CA GLY A 327 18.19 -37.73 5.01
C GLY A 327 17.02 -36.87 4.52
N ARG A 328 17.18 -36.24 3.35
CA ARG A 328 16.18 -35.39 2.68
C ARG A 328 14.73 -35.75 3.10
N PRO A 329 13.95 -34.84 3.68
CA PRO A 329 12.51 -34.99 3.67
C PRO A 329 12.04 -34.98 2.21
N GLY A 330 11.82 -36.15 1.61
CA GLY A 330 11.07 -36.28 0.37
C GLY A 330 11.81 -36.54 -0.94
N VAL A 331 13.11 -36.87 -0.96
CA VAL A 331 13.73 -37.44 -2.18
C VAL A 331 14.50 -38.72 -1.80
N ARG A 332 13.83 -39.86 -1.97
CA ARG A 332 14.53 -41.13 -2.15
C ARG A 332 14.57 -41.40 -3.65
N ASP A 333 15.77 -41.69 -4.12
CA ASP A 333 16.07 -42.13 -5.47
C ASP A 333 15.27 -43.41 -5.75
N VAL A 334 14.28 -43.31 -6.64
CA VAL A 334 13.59 -44.46 -7.21
C VAL A 334 13.75 -44.27 -8.71
N GLY A 335 14.61 -45.09 -9.31
CA GLY A 335 14.92 -45.03 -10.73
C GLY A 335 13.65 -44.87 -11.57
N GLY A 336 13.54 -43.71 -12.22
CA GLY A 336 12.38 -43.29 -13.00
C GLY A 336 11.34 -42.50 -12.19
N GLY A 337 11.46 -41.16 -12.20
CA GLY A 337 10.36 -40.23 -11.90
C GLY A 337 9.86 -40.22 -10.45
N LEU A 338 10.34 -39.24 -9.69
CA LEU A 338 9.86 -38.71 -8.39
C LEU A 338 8.68 -39.45 -7.73
N LEU A 339 8.96 -40.31 -6.76
CA LEU A 339 7.97 -40.95 -5.88
C LEU A 339 7.92 -40.26 -4.50
N LEU A 340 6.78 -39.61 -4.20
CA LEU A 340 6.43 -39.06 -2.89
C LEU A 340 6.19 -40.16 -1.84
N VAL A 341 6.93 -40.14 -0.73
CA VAL A 341 6.55 -40.89 0.48
C VAL A 341 6.90 -40.09 1.74
N THR A 342 5.88 -39.68 2.50
CA THR A 342 5.84 -39.90 3.95
C THR A 342 4.40 -40.22 4.37
N GLY A 343 4.30 -41.20 5.28
CA GLY A 343 3.05 -41.81 5.72
C GLY A 343 2.21 -40.94 6.65
N GLY A 344 0.98 -41.41 6.86
CA GLY A 344 -0.08 -40.74 7.59
C GLY A 344 -1.25 -40.49 6.66
N ASP A 345 -2.36 -41.20 6.91
CA ASP A 345 -3.59 -41.17 6.12
C ASP A 345 -4.03 -39.74 5.77
N LEU A 346 -4.24 -39.47 4.48
CA LEU A 346 -5.03 -38.34 3.99
C LEU A 346 -5.41 -38.61 2.53
N HIS A 347 -6.72 -38.75 2.31
CA HIS A 347 -7.36 -38.77 1.01
C HIS A 347 -6.93 -37.57 0.15
N SER A 348 -6.81 -37.79 -1.16
CA SER A 348 -6.48 -36.85 -2.26
C SER A 348 -5.01 -36.39 -2.40
N ARG A 349 -4.20 -37.18 -3.13
CA ARG A 349 -2.82 -36.86 -3.55
C ARG A 349 -2.80 -36.43 -5.03
N PRO A 350 -2.13 -35.32 -5.42
CA PRO A 350 -2.15 -34.79 -6.79
C PRO A 350 -0.98 -35.22 -7.70
N TYR A 351 0.09 -35.84 -7.19
CA TYR A 351 1.09 -36.48 -8.04
C TYR A 351 0.63 -37.91 -8.37
N PRO A 352 0.70 -38.34 -9.65
CA PRO A 352 0.09 -39.59 -10.05
C PRO A 352 0.72 -40.78 -9.33
N ARG A 353 -0.12 -41.65 -8.75
CA ARG A 353 0.30 -42.92 -8.14
C ARG A 353 1.00 -43.77 -9.21
N ARG A 354 2.13 -44.39 -8.87
CA ARG A 354 2.80 -45.40 -9.71
C ARG A 354 1.77 -46.40 -10.25
N GLY A 355 1.68 -46.53 -11.57
CA GLY A 355 0.75 -47.44 -12.26
C GLY A 355 -0.50 -46.79 -12.86
N THR A 356 -0.71 -45.47 -12.74
CA THR A 356 -1.75 -44.76 -13.51
C THR A 356 -1.21 -44.29 -14.88
N PRO A 357 -2.09 -44.10 -15.89
CA PRO A 357 -1.68 -43.57 -17.20
C PRO A 357 -0.96 -42.22 -17.13
N ASP A 358 -1.26 -41.39 -16.12
CA ASP A 358 -0.59 -40.10 -15.90
C ASP A 358 0.79 -40.25 -15.25
N ALA A 359 1.01 -41.25 -14.40
CA ALA A 359 2.35 -41.59 -13.88
C ALA A 359 3.26 -42.12 -15.00
N ALA A 360 2.69 -42.81 -15.99
CA ALA A 360 3.40 -43.26 -17.18
C ALA A 360 3.81 -42.11 -18.13
N ARG A 361 3.30 -40.88 -17.91
CA ARG A 361 3.55 -39.68 -18.75
C ARG A 361 4.48 -38.63 -18.10
N GLY A 362 5.09 -38.93 -16.96
CA GLY A 362 6.26 -38.20 -16.43
C GLY A 362 6.05 -36.77 -15.88
N GLY A 363 4.82 -36.24 -15.81
CA GLY A 363 4.60 -34.84 -15.40
C GLY A 363 3.17 -34.49 -15.02
N TYR A 364 3.01 -33.37 -14.29
CA TYR A 364 1.72 -32.81 -13.89
C TYR A 364 1.24 -31.73 -14.88
N VAL A 365 0.03 -31.85 -15.42
CA VAL A 365 -0.54 -30.83 -16.31
C VAL A 365 -1.42 -29.86 -15.50
N VAL A 366 -1.13 -28.57 -15.58
CA VAL A 366 -1.88 -27.53 -14.85
C VAL A 366 -3.27 -27.35 -15.48
N PRO A 367 -4.37 -27.53 -14.72
CA PRO A 367 -5.71 -27.38 -15.27
C PRO A 367 -6.07 -25.91 -15.57
N PRO A 368 -7.04 -25.66 -16.45
CA PRO A 368 -7.57 -24.31 -16.68
C PRO A 368 -7.99 -23.62 -15.38
N GLY A 369 -7.74 -22.31 -15.29
CA GLY A 369 -8.07 -21.49 -14.12
C GLY A 369 -7.25 -21.81 -12.86
N HIS A 370 -6.13 -22.53 -12.99
CA HIS A 370 -5.21 -22.82 -11.91
C HIS A 370 -3.77 -22.45 -12.26
N VAL A 371 -2.95 -22.28 -11.22
CA VAL A 371 -1.49 -22.15 -11.30
C VAL A 371 -0.79 -23.22 -10.49
N PHE A 372 0.38 -23.66 -10.93
CA PHE A 372 1.28 -24.48 -10.14
C PHE A 372 2.32 -23.58 -9.48
N VAL A 373 2.44 -23.65 -8.15
CA VAL A 373 3.31 -22.77 -7.39
C VAL A 373 4.39 -23.54 -6.62
N MET A 374 5.58 -22.95 -6.50
CA MET A 374 6.70 -23.50 -5.74
C MET A 374 7.35 -22.43 -4.87
N GLY A 375 7.95 -22.85 -3.77
CA GLY A 375 8.81 -21.97 -2.96
C GLY A 375 10.20 -21.82 -3.58
N ASP A 376 10.82 -20.66 -3.37
CA ASP A 376 12.20 -20.41 -3.77
C ASP A 376 13.20 -21.21 -2.90
N ASN A 377 12.78 -21.58 -1.68
CA ASN A 377 13.46 -22.53 -0.81
C ASN A 377 12.97 -23.95 -1.10
N ARG A 378 13.58 -24.58 -2.10
CA ARG A 378 13.02 -25.76 -2.79
C ARG A 378 12.84 -26.98 -1.90
N ASP A 379 13.78 -27.26 -1.00
CA ASP A 379 13.70 -28.42 -0.11
C ASP A 379 12.95 -28.14 1.20
N ASN A 380 12.60 -26.88 1.47
CA ASN A 380 11.85 -26.49 2.67
C ASN A 380 10.69 -25.55 2.29
N SER A 381 9.77 -26.09 1.50
CA SER A 381 8.57 -25.41 1.03
C SER A 381 7.42 -26.41 0.87
N ASN A 382 6.33 -26.20 1.60
CA ASN A 382 5.07 -26.92 1.40
C ASN A 382 4.26 -26.22 0.29
N ASP A 383 4.32 -26.74 -0.94
CA ASP A 383 3.78 -26.12 -2.14
C ASP A 383 3.06 -27.10 -3.08
N SER A 384 2.79 -26.72 -4.34
CA SER A 384 1.98 -27.52 -5.26
C SER A 384 2.50 -28.92 -5.53
N ARG A 385 3.78 -29.20 -5.21
CA ARG A 385 4.33 -30.57 -5.23
C ARG A 385 3.64 -31.50 -4.25
N PHE A 386 3.09 -30.97 -3.15
CA PHE A 386 2.47 -31.72 -2.07
C PHE A 386 0.94 -31.70 -2.17
N TRP A 387 0.35 -30.54 -2.45
CA TRP A 387 -1.10 -30.32 -2.39
C TRP A 387 -1.75 -29.91 -3.72
N GLY A 388 -0.99 -29.86 -4.83
CA GLY A 388 -1.54 -29.64 -6.18
C GLY A 388 -1.63 -28.17 -6.57
N PRO A 389 -2.27 -27.83 -7.70
CA PRO A 389 -2.29 -26.46 -8.19
C PRO A 389 -3.31 -25.58 -7.44
N VAL A 390 -3.10 -24.27 -7.46
CA VAL A 390 -3.95 -23.27 -6.80
C VAL A 390 -4.97 -22.71 -7.79
N PRO A 391 -6.28 -22.73 -7.50
CA PRO A 391 -7.28 -22.06 -8.34
C PRO A 391 -7.13 -20.54 -8.25
N PHE A 392 -7.33 -19.84 -9.37
CA PHE A 392 -7.22 -18.36 -9.42
C PHE A 392 -8.11 -17.66 -8.39
N ALA A 393 -9.27 -18.23 -8.09
CA ALA A 393 -10.20 -17.70 -7.09
C ALA A 393 -9.60 -17.59 -5.68
N ARG A 394 -8.61 -18.43 -5.34
CA ARG A 394 -7.92 -18.40 -4.04
C ARG A 394 -6.77 -17.40 -4.00
N ILE A 395 -6.37 -16.83 -5.14
CA ILE A 395 -5.31 -15.83 -5.20
C ILE A 395 -5.85 -14.50 -4.65
N LYS A 396 -5.14 -13.98 -3.64
CA LYS A 396 -5.42 -12.69 -3.03
C LYS A 396 -4.82 -11.55 -3.85
N GLY A 397 -3.60 -11.71 -4.34
CA GLY A 397 -2.94 -10.72 -5.19
C GLY A 397 -1.46 -11.03 -5.45
N LYS A 398 -0.77 -10.13 -6.16
CA LYS A 398 0.65 -10.21 -6.50
C LYS A 398 1.49 -9.44 -5.50
N ALA A 399 2.54 -10.06 -4.98
CA ALA A 399 3.47 -9.40 -4.08
C ALA A 399 4.23 -8.29 -4.82
N MET A 400 4.45 -7.12 -4.21
CA MET A 400 5.05 -5.97 -4.90
C MET A 400 6.48 -5.72 -4.42
N PHE A 401 6.62 -5.22 -3.19
CA PHE A 401 7.89 -4.82 -2.60
C PHE A 401 7.86 -5.01 -1.09
N ILE A 402 9.05 -5.08 -0.49
CA ILE A 402 9.24 -5.12 0.96
C ILE A 402 9.19 -3.67 1.47
N TRP A 403 8.21 -3.34 2.32
CA TRP A 403 8.10 -1.99 2.90
C TRP A 403 8.72 -1.88 4.30
N TRP A 404 8.96 -3.02 4.95
CA TRP A 404 9.65 -3.10 6.23
C TRP A 404 10.27 -4.48 6.40
N SER A 405 11.37 -4.60 7.14
CA SER A 405 11.97 -5.89 7.46
C SER A 405 12.61 -5.90 8.85
N ASN A 406 12.38 -6.97 9.59
CA ASN A 406 13.03 -7.25 10.87
C ASN A 406 13.64 -8.66 10.96
N ALA A 407 14.08 -9.20 9.83
CA ALA A 407 14.50 -10.60 9.72
C ALA A 407 15.62 -11.01 10.69
N ARG A 408 16.57 -10.11 10.97
CA ARG A 408 17.64 -10.30 11.95
C ARG A 408 17.33 -9.76 13.35
N ARG A 409 16.05 -9.57 13.70
CA ARG A 409 15.58 -8.93 14.96
C ARG A 409 15.97 -7.45 15.11
N THR A 410 16.54 -6.86 14.07
CA THR A 410 16.81 -5.43 13.94
C THR A 410 16.18 -4.93 12.64
N VAL A 411 16.01 -3.61 12.50
CA VAL A 411 15.46 -3.03 11.28
C VAL A 411 16.47 -3.17 10.15
N GLU A 412 16.08 -3.85 9.06
CA GLU A 412 16.93 -4.07 7.88
C GLU A 412 16.59 -3.09 6.76
N THR A 413 17.19 -1.91 6.81
CA THR A 413 16.95 -0.84 5.81
C THR A 413 17.34 -1.25 4.39
N GLY A 414 18.35 -2.11 4.23
CA GLY A 414 18.80 -2.59 2.93
C GLY A 414 17.78 -3.47 2.19
N ARG A 415 16.76 -4.00 2.89
CA ARG A 415 15.68 -4.80 2.29
C ARG A 415 14.48 -3.94 1.89
N ILE A 416 14.33 -2.74 2.46
CA ILE A 416 13.18 -1.86 2.21
C ILE A 416 13.25 -1.32 0.77
N GLY A 417 12.13 -1.39 0.06
CA GLY A 417 11.98 -0.93 -1.33
C GLY A 417 12.40 -1.95 -2.39
N ILE A 418 12.95 -3.11 -2.00
CA ILE A 418 13.25 -4.19 -2.95
C ILE A 418 11.94 -4.68 -3.57
N SER A 419 11.85 -4.58 -4.90
CA SER A 419 10.78 -5.21 -5.67
C SER A 419 11.00 -6.73 -5.71
N ILE A 420 9.96 -7.47 -5.37
CA ILE A 420 10.00 -8.94 -5.23
C ILE A 420 10.24 -9.64 -6.58
N HIS A 421 9.90 -8.95 -7.67
CA HIS A 421 10.04 -9.43 -9.04
C HIS A 421 11.21 -8.79 -9.79
N ALA A 422 11.98 -7.91 -9.14
CA ALA A 422 13.18 -7.36 -9.75
C ALA A 422 14.20 -8.47 -10.00
N ALA A 423 14.88 -8.40 -11.14
CA ALA A 423 15.93 -9.35 -11.47
C ALA A 423 17.02 -9.30 -10.39
N VAL A 424 17.34 -10.47 -9.82
CA VAL A 424 18.44 -10.56 -8.87
C VAL A 424 19.75 -10.17 -9.56
N GLN A 425 20.46 -9.22 -8.97
CA GLN A 425 21.81 -8.84 -9.36
C GLN A 425 22.75 -9.26 -8.24
N PRO A 426 23.40 -10.44 -8.35
CA PRO A 426 24.46 -10.81 -7.43
C PRO A 426 25.59 -9.79 -7.49
N ASP A 427 26.27 -9.60 -6.37
CA ASP A 427 27.45 -8.72 -6.29
C ASP A 427 28.51 -9.18 -7.30
N PRO A 428 28.82 -8.37 -8.35
CA PRO A 428 29.68 -8.78 -9.44
C PRO A 428 31.12 -9.05 -9.01
N GLU A 429 31.56 -8.51 -7.87
CA GLU A 429 32.89 -8.73 -7.29
C GLU A 429 33.00 -10.12 -6.65
N ARG A 430 31.88 -10.71 -6.24
CA ARG A 430 31.84 -12.04 -5.62
C ARG A 430 31.63 -13.18 -6.62
N LEU A 431 31.42 -12.86 -7.90
CA LEU A 431 31.17 -13.83 -8.95
C LEU A 431 32.48 -14.28 -9.62
N THR A 432 32.64 -15.59 -9.79
CA THR A 432 33.67 -16.15 -10.64
C THR A 432 33.41 -15.79 -12.12
N PRO A 433 34.44 -15.82 -13.00
CA PRO A 433 34.26 -15.58 -14.43
C PRO A 433 33.23 -16.50 -15.09
N GLU A 434 33.15 -17.76 -14.65
CA GLU A 434 32.17 -18.74 -15.15
C GLU A 434 30.75 -18.38 -14.75
N GLN A 435 30.53 -18.01 -13.48
CA GLN A 435 29.22 -17.57 -13.00
C GLN A 435 28.74 -16.32 -13.72
N ARG A 436 29.64 -15.35 -13.96
CA ARG A 436 29.32 -14.13 -14.71
C ARG A 436 28.87 -14.46 -16.13
N ARG A 437 29.61 -15.30 -16.85
CA ARG A 437 29.23 -15.76 -18.20
C ARG A 437 27.89 -16.48 -18.19
N CYS A 438 27.65 -17.36 -17.21
CA CYS A 438 26.36 -18.04 -17.09
C CYS A 438 25.21 -17.04 -16.91
N LEU A 439 25.36 -16.05 -16.02
CA LEU A 439 24.32 -15.04 -15.77
C LEU A 439 24.07 -14.13 -16.97
N GLU A 440 25.12 -13.78 -17.72
CA GLU A 440 25.03 -13.06 -18.99
C GLU A 440 24.24 -13.87 -20.03
N ASP A 441 24.55 -15.16 -20.16
CA ASP A 441 23.81 -16.05 -21.05
C ASP A 441 22.35 -16.22 -20.58
N LEU A 442 22.12 -16.34 -19.28
CA LEU A 442 20.78 -16.46 -18.69
C LEU A 442 19.93 -15.19 -18.92
N ALA A 443 20.58 -14.02 -19.01
CA ALA A 443 19.91 -12.74 -19.31
C ALA A 443 19.41 -12.67 -20.75
N ARG A 444 19.99 -13.44 -21.68
CA ARG A 444 19.48 -13.52 -23.07
C ARG A 444 18.12 -14.22 -23.10
N PRO A 445 17.13 -13.68 -23.82
CA PRO A 445 15.83 -14.32 -23.97
C PRO A 445 16.01 -15.75 -24.44
N ALA A 446 15.15 -16.65 -23.96
CA ALA A 446 15.13 -18.00 -24.48
C ALA A 446 14.87 -17.93 -26.00
N PRO A 447 15.55 -18.73 -26.82
CA PRO A 447 15.18 -18.83 -28.23
C PRO A 447 13.70 -19.17 -28.30
N GLU A 448 12.95 -18.47 -29.15
CA GLU A 448 11.55 -18.78 -29.40
C GLU A 448 11.45 -20.27 -29.76
N ALA A 449 10.60 -21.00 -29.04
CA ALA A 449 10.33 -22.38 -29.41
C ALA A 449 9.73 -22.38 -30.82
N PRO A 450 10.20 -23.25 -31.73
CA PRO A 450 9.72 -23.29 -33.11
C PRO A 450 8.22 -23.63 -33.21
#